data_AF-A0A8U0WCS3-F1
#
_entry.id   AF-A0A8U0WCS3-F1
#
_cell.length_a   1.000
_cell.length_b   1.000
_cell.length_c   1.000
_cell.angle_alpha   90.00
_cell.angle_beta   90.00
_cell.angle_gamma   90.00
#
_symmetry.space_group_name_H-M   'P 1'
#
loop_
_entity.id
_entity.type
_entity.pdbx_description
1 polymer ?
#
loop_
_entity_poly.entity_id
_entity_poly.type
_entity_poly.pdbx_seq_one_letter_code
_entity_poly.pdbx_strand_id
1 'polypeptide(L)'
;MSKYFGFNRLVKLYDIIRQNGGIKKTYLKLYRNDDLKLGCLIGTDKYGNKYYENPYYFYGRNRWVEFSEHVHMDYDGSQIPAEWFGWMHYKTDIPPIRDGKRPKYKWMADHSENLSGTKEQYMPYTTTKPKIEAWSPKK
;
A
#
# COMPACT_ATOMS: atom_id res chain seq x y z
N MET A 1 32.05 -20.94 -14.94
CA MET A 1 33.06 -20.74 -13.88
C MET A 1 32.81 -19.42 -13.14
N SER A 2 31.94 -19.43 -12.12
CA SER A 2 31.93 -18.47 -10.99
C SER A 2 30.81 -18.89 -10.03
N LYS A 3 31.05 -20.00 -9.32
CA LYS A 3 30.11 -20.55 -8.32
C LYS A 3 30.72 -20.51 -6.92
N TYR A 4 31.73 -19.67 -6.73
CA TYR A 4 32.52 -19.61 -5.52
C TYR A 4 32.65 -18.17 -5.02
N PHE A 5 32.32 -18.01 -3.75
CA PHE A 5 32.47 -16.82 -2.90
C PHE A 5 31.46 -15.70 -3.07
N GLY A 6 31.06 -15.11 -1.93
CA GLY A 6 29.98 -14.15 -1.74
C GLY A 6 30.09 -12.81 -2.49
N PHE A 7 30.93 -12.72 -3.51
CA PHE A 7 31.05 -11.57 -4.41
C PHE A 7 29.71 -11.23 -5.06
N ASN A 8 28.90 -12.24 -5.42
CA ASN A 8 27.54 -12.03 -5.91
C ASN A 8 26.63 -11.33 -4.89
N ARG A 9 26.86 -11.52 -3.58
CA ARG A 9 26.10 -10.81 -2.53
C ARG A 9 26.52 -9.36 -2.43
N LEU A 10 27.83 -9.07 -2.59
CA LEU A 10 28.35 -7.71 -2.61
C LEU A 10 27.88 -6.92 -3.83
N VAL A 11 27.89 -7.55 -5.02
CA VAL A 11 27.33 -6.95 -6.24
C VAL A 11 25.85 -6.66 -6.06
N LYS A 12 25.07 -7.63 -5.53
CA LYS A 12 23.64 -7.41 -5.25
C LYS A 12 23.40 -6.28 -4.25
N LEU A 13 24.20 -6.18 -3.20
CA LEU A 13 24.11 -5.09 -2.23
C LEU A 13 24.44 -3.74 -2.88
N TYR A 14 25.46 -3.70 -3.73
CA TYR A 14 25.80 -2.51 -4.51
C TYR A 14 24.65 -2.08 -5.43
N ASP A 15 24.03 -3.02 -6.13
CA ASP A 15 22.88 -2.76 -7.00
C ASP A 15 21.68 -2.22 -6.21
N ILE A 16 21.42 -2.77 -5.02
CA ILE A 16 20.38 -2.27 -4.10
C ILE A 16 20.68 -0.81 -3.69
N ILE A 17 21.91 -0.52 -3.27
CA ILE A 17 22.31 0.83 -2.85
C ILE A 17 22.16 1.82 -4.01
N ARG A 18 22.59 1.41 -5.21
CA ARG A 18 22.46 2.19 -6.44
C ARG A 18 21.00 2.46 -6.78
N GLN A 19 20.15 1.43 -6.74
CA GLN A 19 18.73 1.56 -7.04
C GLN A 19 18.00 2.47 -6.06
N ASN A 20 18.33 2.37 -4.77
CA ASN A 20 17.72 3.19 -3.73
C ASN A 20 18.18 4.66 -3.77
N GLY A 21 19.15 5.00 -4.62
CA GLY A 21 19.66 6.36 -4.76
C GLY A 21 20.65 6.75 -3.66
N GLY A 22 21.43 5.80 -3.16
CA GLY A 22 22.53 6.02 -2.24
C GLY A 22 22.36 5.39 -0.86
N ILE A 23 23.42 5.48 -0.06
CA ILE A 23 23.53 4.79 1.24
C ILE A 23 22.52 5.34 2.25
N LYS A 24 22.34 6.67 2.31
CA LYS A 24 21.39 7.31 3.25
C LYS A 24 19.95 6.85 3.01
N LYS A 25 19.50 6.82 1.75
CA LYS A 25 18.16 6.35 1.38
C LYS A 25 18.01 4.85 1.63
N THR A 26 19.05 4.08 1.36
CA THR A 26 19.07 2.64 1.66
C THR A 26 18.92 2.38 3.15
N TYR A 27 19.65 3.12 3.99
CA TYR A 27 19.53 3.02 5.44
C TYR A 27 18.14 3.40 5.93
N LEU A 28 17.56 4.50 5.41
CA LEU A 28 16.20 4.89 5.74
C LEU A 28 15.17 3.83 5.32
N LYS A 29 15.32 3.24 4.14
CA LYS A 29 14.46 2.13 3.69
C LYS A 29 14.60 0.90 4.57
N LEU A 30 15.82 0.56 4.98
CA LEU A 30 16.06 -0.54 5.91
C LEU A 30 15.37 -0.27 7.25
N TYR A 31 15.46 0.96 7.77
CA TYR A 31 14.80 1.36 9.01
C TYR A 31 13.26 1.34 8.90
N ARG A 32 12.70 1.72 7.75
CA ARG A 32 11.26 1.81 7.57
C ARG A 32 10.59 0.48 7.21
N ASN A 33 11.23 -0.32 6.36
CA ASN A 33 10.64 -1.50 5.73
C ASN A 33 11.24 -2.82 6.24
N ASP A 34 12.27 -2.78 7.09
CA ASP A 34 13.03 -3.92 7.64
C ASP A 34 13.72 -4.86 6.60
N ASP A 35 13.46 -4.67 5.30
CA ASP A 35 14.01 -5.48 4.22
C ASP A 35 14.54 -4.59 3.08
N LEU A 36 15.65 -5.02 2.48
CA LEU A 36 16.25 -4.40 1.32
C LEU A 36 16.06 -5.30 0.11
N LYS A 37 15.09 -4.92 -0.72
CA LYS A 37 14.76 -5.63 -1.96
C LYS A 37 15.17 -4.82 -3.18
N LEU A 38 15.48 -5.55 -4.24
CA LEU A 38 15.71 -5.00 -5.58
C LEU A 38 14.51 -5.36 -6.45
N GLY A 39 13.90 -4.41 -7.15
CA GLY A 39 12.75 -4.72 -8.02
C GLY A 39 12.37 -3.64 -9.00
N CYS A 40 11.64 -4.00 -10.05
CA CYS A 40 11.19 -3.03 -11.04
C CYS A 40 10.01 -2.23 -10.47
N LEU A 41 10.05 -0.90 -10.63
CA LEU A 41 8.91 -0.05 -10.30
C LEU A 41 7.81 -0.28 -11.34
N ILE A 42 6.71 -0.91 -10.92
CA ILE A 42 5.55 -1.16 -11.77
C ILE A 42 4.68 0.10 -11.87
N GLY A 43 4.60 0.88 -10.80
CA GLY A 43 3.85 2.12 -10.82
C GLY A 43 3.71 2.80 -9.47
N THR A 44 3.04 3.95 -9.50
CA THR A 44 2.74 4.78 -8.33
C THR A 44 1.24 5.07 -8.31
N ASP A 45 0.63 5.05 -7.14
CA ASP A 45 -0.78 5.44 -6.99
C ASP A 45 -0.96 6.96 -6.77
N LYS A 46 -2.22 7.39 -6.64
CA LYS A 46 -2.61 8.78 -6.35
C LYS A 46 -2.07 9.29 -5.01
N TYR A 47 -1.81 8.40 -4.06
CA TYR A 47 -1.38 8.74 -2.70
C TYR A 47 0.16 8.76 -2.56
N GLY A 48 0.87 8.35 -3.61
CA GLY A 48 2.33 8.32 -3.66
C GLY A 48 2.95 7.00 -3.23
N ASN A 49 2.16 5.95 -3.02
CA ASN A 49 2.69 4.61 -2.77
C ASN A 49 3.25 4.02 -4.06
N LYS A 50 4.43 3.42 -3.97
CA LYS A 50 5.18 2.86 -5.10
C LYS A 50 5.14 1.35 -5.05
N TYR A 51 4.75 0.72 -6.16
CA TYR A 51 4.57 -0.73 -6.26
C TYR A 51 5.70 -1.34 -7.06
N TYR A 52 6.33 -2.37 -6.51
CA TYR A 52 7.47 -3.03 -7.12
C TYR A 52 7.23 -4.51 -7.34
N GLU A 53 7.85 -5.04 -8.39
CA GLU A 53 7.85 -6.47 -8.68
C GLU A 53 9.25 -6.98 -9.01
N ASN A 54 9.57 -8.17 -8.52
CA ASN A 54 10.74 -8.91 -8.94
C ASN A 54 10.46 -10.43 -8.93
N PRO A 55 10.31 -11.07 -10.10
CA PRO A 55 10.08 -12.50 -10.25
C PRO A 55 11.20 -13.41 -9.71
N TYR A 56 12.38 -12.87 -9.42
CA TYR A 56 13.47 -13.62 -8.79
C TYR A 56 13.14 -14.06 -7.36
N TYR A 57 12.32 -13.28 -6.64
CA TYR A 57 11.89 -13.67 -5.29
C TYR A 57 10.73 -14.68 -5.36
N PHE A 58 10.55 -15.43 -4.28
CA PHE A 58 9.45 -16.39 -4.19
C PHE A 58 8.07 -15.70 -4.19
N TYR A 59 7.04 -16.45 -4.60
CA TYR A 59 5.65 -15.98 -4.60
C TYR A 59 5.17 -15.57 -3.21
N GLY A 60 4.69 -14.33 -3.09
CA GLY A 60 4.34 -13.71 -1.81
C GLY A 60 5.37 -12.69 -1.34
N ARG A 61 6.60 -12.73 -1.86
CA ARG A 61 7.61 -11.67 -1.67
C ARG A 61 8.06 -10.97 -2.95
N ASN A 62 7.70 -11.51 -4.11
CA ASN A 62 8.00 -10.94 -5.43
C ASN A 62 7.29 -9.62 -5.69
N ARG A 63 6.14 -9.34 -5.06
CA ARG A 63 5.45 -8.03 -5.12
C ARG A 63 5.55 -7.37 -3.76
N TRP A 64 5.71 -6.04 -3.72
CA TRP A 64 5.62 -5.26 -2.49
C TRP A 64 5.28 -3.80 -2.79
N VAL A 65 4.86 -3.09 -1.75
CA VAL A 65 4.61 -1.65 -1.78
C VAL A 65 5.64 -0.94 -0.92
N GLU A 66 6.11 0.21 -1.38
CA GLU A 66 6.76 1.22 -0.55
C GLU A 66 5.76 2.36 -0.37
N PHE A 67 5.27 2.53 0.85
CA PHE A 67 4.32 3.59 1.17
C PHE A 67 4.91 4.98 0.95
N SER A 68 4.03 5.94 0.70
CA SER A 68 4.39 7.34 0.48
C SER A 68 5.28 7.88 1.59
N GLU A 69 6.15 8.84 1.27
CA GLU A 69 7.00 9.49 2.29
C GLU A 69 6.16 10.34 3.25
N HIS A 70 4.95 10.76 2.84
CA HIS A 70 4.04 11.58 3.64
C HIS A 70 3.56 10.92 4.94
N VAL A 71 3.37 9.60 4.94
CA VAL A 71 2.91 8.83 6.12
C VAL A 71 4.04 8.48 7.09
N HIS A 72 5.30 8.80 6.74
CA HIS A 72 6.47 8.58 7.59
C HIS A 72 6.56 7.13 8.12
N MET A 73 6.37 6.93 9.43
CA MET A 73 6.41 5.62 10.10
C MET A 73 5.01 5.03 10.35
N ASP A 74 3.95 5.84 10.21
CA ASP A 74 2.56 5.44 10.45
C ASP A 74 1.93 4.89 9.15
N TYR A 75 2.68 4.06 8.44
CA TYR A 75 2.18 3.38 7.26
C TYR A 75 1.30 2.19 7.67
N ASP A 76 0.22 1.98 6.94
CA ASP A 76 -0.72 0.88 7.20
C ASP A 76 -1.10 0.15 5.91
N GLY A 77 -1.36 -1.15 6.02
CA GLY A 77 -1.82 -1.98 4.91
C GLY A 77 -3.14 -1.49 4.32
N SER A 78 -3.97 -0.79 5.12
CA SER A 78 -5.22 -0.20 4.65
C SER A 78 -5.05 0.99 3.71
N GLN A 79 -3.86 1.60 3.61
CA GLN A 79 -3.57 2.73 2.72
C GLN A 79 -3.40 2.33 1.25
N ILE A 80 -3.47 1.04 0.94
CA ILE A 80 -3.43 0.54 -0.43
C ILE A 80 -4.82 0.72 -1.06
N PRO A 81 -4.97 1.54 -2.11
CA PRO A 81 -6.26 1.73 -2.76
C PRO A 81 -6.75 0.43 -3.40
N ALA A 82 -8.08 0.32 -3.51
CA ALA A 82 -8.75 -0.85 -4.09
C ALA A 82 -8.21 -1.24 -5.47
N GLU A 83 -7.76 -0.25 -6.25
CA GLU A 83 -7.14 -0.48 -7.54
C GLU A 83 -5.85 -1.32 -7.44
N TRP A 84 -4.95 -0.97 -6.51
CA TRP A 84 -3.70 -1.70 -6.35
C TRP A 84 -3.83 -2.95 -5.47
N PHE A 85 -4.86 -2.98 -4.62
CA PHE A 85 -5.13 -4.09 -3.72
C PHE A 85 -5.24 -5.44 -4.45
N GLY A 86 -5.95 -5.48 -5.58
CA GLY A 86 -6.12 -6.71 -6.37
C GLY A 86 -4.80 -7.26 -6.93
N TRP A 87 -3.93 -6.38 -7.45
CA TRP A 87 -2.63 -6.78 -7.99
C TRP A 87 -1.65 -7.21 -6.88
N MET A 88 -1.66 -6.48 -5.77
CA MET A 88 -0.80 -6.74 -4.62
C MET A 88 -1.13 -8.09 -3.94
N HIS A 89 -2.41 -8.47 -3.92
CA HIS A 89 -2.88 -9.73 -3.33
C HIS A 89 -3.07 -10.86 -4.37
N TYR A 90 -2.41 -10.78 -5.52
CA TYR A 90 -2.46 -11.81 -6.57
C TYR A 90 -3.88 -12.17 -7.06
N LYS A 91 -4.85 -11.27 -6.93
CA LYS A 91 -6.18 -11.45 -7.53
C LYS A 91 -6.15 -11.23 -9.04
N THR A 92 -5.25 -10.37 -9.49
CA THR A 92 -5.07 -10.03 -10.91
C THR A 92 -3.58 -9.88 -11.22
N ASP A 93 -3.14 -10.37 -12.37
CA ASP A 93 -1.76 -10.15 -12.83
C ASP A 93 -1.53 -8.80 -13.49
N ILE A 94 -2.61 -8.18 -13.98
CA ILE A 94 -2.56 -6.89 -14.65
C ILE A 94 -2.59 -5.77 -13.60
N PRO A 95 -1.56 -4.90 -13.52
CA PRO A 95 -1.59 -3.75 -12.63
C PRO A 95 -2.57 -2.69 -13.14
N PRO A 96 -3.14 -1.83 -12.26
CA PRO A 96 -4.13 -0.82 -12.63
C PRO A 96 -3.71 0.10 -13.78
N ILE A 97 -2.41 0.42 -13.88
CA ILE A 97 -1.88 1.29 -14.95
C ILE A 97 -2.08 0.68 -16.34
N ARG A 98 -2.04 -0.65 -16.45
CA ARG A 98 -2.24 -1.37 -17.71
C ARG A 98 -3.70 -1.77 -17.94
N ASP A 99 -4.52 -1.69 -16.90
CA ASP A 99 -5.91 -2.11 -16.92
C ASP A 99 -6.85 -0.93 -17.18
N GLY A 100 -7.15 -0.68 -18.45
CA GLY A 100 -8.10 0.36 -18.86
C GLY A 100 -9.58 -0.01 -18.70
N LYS A 101 -9.90 -1.20 -18.19
CA LYS A 101 -11.27 -1.75 -18.19
C LYS A 101 -11.98 -1.62 -16.84
N ARG A 102 -11.36 -1.00 -15.85
CA ARG A 102 -11.93 -0.94 -14.50
C ARG A 102 -13.14 -0.02 -14.44
N PRO A 103 -14.24 -0.48 -13.83
CA PRO A 103 -15.46 0.31 -13.76
C PRO A 103 -15.24 1.52 -12.86
N LYS A 104 -15.46 2.73 -13.40
CA LYS A 104 -15.50 3.97 -12.63
C LYS A 104 -16.93 4.51 -12.67
N TYR A 105 -17.60 4.45 -11.54
CA TYR A 105 -18.97 4.93 -11.40
C TYR A 105 -19.00 6.27 -10.66
N LYS A 106 -20.01 7.10 -10.94
CA LYS A 106 -20.17 8.43 -10.31
C LYS A 106 -20.35 8.39 -8.78
N TRP A 107 -20.85 7.27 -8.26
CA TRP A 107 -21.10 7.07 -6.83
C TRP A 107 -19.90 6.48 -6.07
N MET A 108 -18.83 6.11 -6.78
CA MET A 108 -17.66 5.50 -6.17
C MET A 108 -16.90 6.55 -5.37
N ALA A 109 -16.74 6.32 -4.06
CA ALA A 109 -15.95 7.18 -3.20
C ALA A 109 -14.45 6.98 -3.46
N ASP A 110 -13.68 8.04 -3.23
CA ASP A 110 -12.22 7.94 -3.17
C ASP A 110 -11.81 7.03 -2.01
N HIS A 111 -10.66 6.38 -2.15
CA HIS A 111 -10.15 5.48 -1.12
C HIS A 111 -9.78 6.25 0.14
N SER A 112 -10.23 5.72 1.29
CA SER A 112 -9.85 6.15 2.63
C SER A 112 -9.16 4.99 3.36
N GLU A 113 -8.15 5.32 4.16
CA GLU A 113 -7.51 4.38 5.06
C GLU A 113 -8.44 3.94 6.20
N ASN A 114 -7.97 3.01 7.03
CA ASN A 114 -8.71 2.57 8.20
C ASN A 114 -8.63 3.59 9.33
N LEU A 115 -9.75 4.24 9.63
CA LEU A 115 -9.88 5.27 10.66
C LEU A 115 -10.24 4.71 12.05
N SER A 116 -10.22 3.38 12.23
CA SER A 116 -10.52 2.75 13.53
C SER A 116 -9.62 3.28 14.64
N GLY A 117 -10.18 3.62 15.80
CA GLY A 117 -9.43 4.16 16.93
C GLY A 117 -9.08 5.66 16.82
N THR A 118 -9.42 6.30 15.70
CA THR A 118 -9.32 7.77 15.54
C THR A 118 -10.63 8.46 15.92
N LYS A 119 -10.65 9.80 15.89
CA LYS A 119 -11.87 10.59 16.06
C LYS A 119 -12.89 10.39 14.92
N GLU A 120 -12.44 9.90 13.76
CA GLU A 120 -13.26 9.68 12.56
C GLU A 120 -13.70 8.22 12.42
N GLN A 121 -13.54 7.40 13.47
CA GLN A 121 -14.01 6.02 13.47
C GLN A 121 -15.52 5.92 13.25
N TYR A 122 -15.96 4.86 12.58
CA TYR A 122 -17.37 4.59 12.40
C TYR A 122 -18.04 4.27 13.75
N MET A 123 -19.05 5.06 14.11
CA MET A 123 -19.89 4.81 15.28
C MET A 123 -21.32 4.51 14.82
N PRO A 124 -21.84 3.29 15.06
CA PRO A 124 -23.18 2.94 14.62
C PRO A 124 -24.21 3.76 15.40
N TYR A 125 -25.26 4.18 14.70
CA TYR A 125 -26.42 4.85 15.29
C TYR A 125 -27.70 4.30 14.68
N THR A 126 -28.81 4.50 15.38
CA THR A 126 -30.12 4.12 14.88
C THR A 126 -30.50 5.01 13.70
N THR A 127 -30.62 4.44 12.50
CA THR A 127 -31.03 5.16 11.29
C THR A 127 -32.54 5.40 11.23
N THR A 128 -33.32 4.80 12.14
CA THR A 128 -34.77 4.97 12.23
C THR A 128 -35.16 6.04 13.25
N LYS A 129 -36.21 6.81 12.94
CA LYS A 129 -36.85 7.69 13.91
C LYS A 129 -37.59 6.87 14.99
N PRO A 130 -37.83 7.43 16.19
CA PRO A 130 -38.71 6.81 17.18
C PRO A 130 -40.07 6.49 16.58
N LYS A 131 -40.58 5.28 16.84
CA LYS A 131 -41.87 4.82 16.30
C LYS A 131 -43.08 5.36 17.06
N ILE A 132 -42.88 5.76 18.31
CA ILE A 132 -43.93 6.24 19.20
C ILE A 132 -43.57 7.68 19.56
N GLU A 133 -44.51 8.59 19.33
CA GLU A 133 -44.36 10.01 19.69
C GLU A 133 -44.80 10.22 21.15
N ALA A 134 -43.93 10.86 21.94
CA ALA A 134 -44.25 11.18 23.32
C ALA A 134 -45.18 12.40 23.40
N TRP A 135 -46.16 12.36 24.28
CA TRP A 135 -47.00 13.52 24.56
C TRP A 135 -46.18 14.65 25.21
N SER A 136 -46.27 15.86 24.67
CA SER A 136 -45.63 17.06 25.22
C SER A 136 -46.66 17.92 25.97
N PRO A 137 -46.53 18.10 27.31
CA PRO A 137 -47.48 18.88 28.09
C PRO A 137 -47.49 20.35 27.68
N LYS A 138 -48.68 20.95 27.64
CA LYS A 138 -48.82 22.41 27.57
C LYS A 138 -48.48 23.00 28.95
N LYS A 139 -47.69 24.07 28.96
CA LYS A 139 -47.38 24.87 30.16
C LYS A 139 -48.63 25.53 30.73
#